data_AF-A0A929H1G0-F1
#
_entry.id   AF-A0A929H1G0-F1
#
_cell.length_a   1.000
_cell.length_b   1.000
_cell.length_c   1.000
_cell.angle_alpha   90.00
_cell.angle_beta   90.00
_cell.angle_gamma   90.00
#
_symmetry.space_group_name_H-M   'P 1'
#
loop_
_entity.id
_entity.type
_entity.pdbx_description
1 polymer ?
#
loop_
_entity_poly.entity_id
_entity_poly.type
_entity_poly.pdbx_seq_one_letter_code
_entity_poly.pdbx_strand_id
1 'polypeptide(L)'
;GVTIETIYKNCKEILLYTPGATDGVYTIDPDGSGSIEPFDCYCDMTTDGGGWTMVGNYKYPANYEDFMYARTDASYGTDVANPNSTSAWTDWRILAGVEWPIEFVLILDRPTFSSNWEGVSAKVIYRVNNRNVMPNSGTVQDLVSGSNLYYKFNCSSGWTDVGSSSYSGDFYWYPYTSGNQYLILFHEGNNYTAYFGSGVPGGSNTWNHSARMLIR
;
A
#
# COMPACT_ATOMS: atom_id res chain seq x y z
N GLY A 1 -8.90 39.13 -3.63
CA GLY A 1 -9.31 38.26 -2.52
C GLY A 1 -8.28 37.17 -2.40
N VAL A 2 -7.85 36.83 -1.19
CA VAL A 2 -6.99 35.67 -0.97
C VAL A 2 -7.86 34.43 -1.21
N THR A 3 -7.55 33.65 -2.24
CA THR A 3 -8.10 32.30 -2.39
C THR A 3 -7.42 31.45 -1.33
N ILE A 4 -8.18 30.97 -0.34
CA ILE A 4 -7.67 29.92 0.55
C ILE A 4 -7.58 28.66 -0.31
N GLU A 5 -6.37 28.24 -0.61
CA GLU A 5 -6.11 26.97 -1.28
C GLU A 5 -6.62 25.85 -0.36
N THR A 6 -7.65 25.13 -0.80
CA THR A 6 -8.16 23.99 -0.06
C THR A 6 -7.21 22.83 -0.28
N ILE A 7 -6.54 22.40 0.80
CA ILE A 7 -5.72 21.19 0.79
C ILE A 7 -6.63 20.01 1.15
N TYR A 8 -6.62 18.97 0.32
CA TYR A 8 -7.44 17.79 0.49
C TYR A 8 -6.70 16.71 1.28
N LYS A 9 -7.42 15.79 1.91
CA LYS A 9 -6.80 14.79 2.79
C LYS A 9 -6.02 13.70 2.08
N ASN A 10 -6.40 13.39 0.84
CA ASN A 10 -5.83 12.30 0.07
C ASN A 10 -6.20 12.47 -1.42
N CYS A 11 -5.60 11.64 -2.26
CA CYS A 11 -5.83 11.66 -3.71
C CYS A 11 -7.30 11.42 -4.10
N LYS A 12 -8.05 10.67 -3.29
CA LYS A 12 -9.46 10.38 -3.54
C LYS A 12 -10.34 11.62 -3.33
N GLU A 13 -10.08 12.41 -2.31
CA GLU A 13 -10.73 13.72 -2.13
C GLU A 13 -10.35 14.69 -3.25
N ILE A 14 -9.06 14.75 -3.64
CA ILE A 14 -8.63 15.57 -4.77
C ILE A 14 -9.45 15.23 -6.03
N LEU A 15 -9.57 13.95 -6.36
CA LEU A 15 -10.29 13.51 -7.55
C LEU A 15 -11.80 13.75 -7.45
N LEU A 16 -12.37 13.64 -6.25
CA LEU A 16 -13.79 13.93 -5.99
C LEU A 16 -14.12 15.40 -6.24
N TYR A 17 -13.28 16.32 -5.77
CA TYR A 17 -13.53 17.76 -5.85
C TYR A 17 -12.92 18.42 -7.09
N THR A 18 -11.99 17.74 -7.75
CA THR A 18 -11.40 18.16 -9.03
C THR A 18 -11.59 17.06 -10.09
N PRO A 19 -12.82 16.86 -10.60
CA PRO A 19 -13.07 15.88 -11.65
C PRO A 19 -12.18 16.18 -12.88
N GLY A 20 -11.34 15.23 -13.25
CA GLY A 20 -10.35 15.40 -14.32
C GLY A 20 -8.92 15.68 -13.85
N ALA A 21 -8.67 15.66 -12.53
CA ALA A 21 -7.30 15.56 -12.01
C ALA A 21 -6.55 14.40 -12.68
N THR A 22 -5.31 14.66 -13.09
CA THR A 22 -4.46 13.68 -13.78
C THR A 22 -3.51 13.01 -12.81
N ASP A 23 -2.86 11.92 -13.21
CA ASP A 23 -1.81 11.33 -12.39
C ASP A 23 -0.68 12.35 -12.13
N GLY A 24 -0.11 12.38 -10.93
CA GLY A 24 0.91 13.37 -10.60
C GLY A 24 1.20 13.49 -9.12
N VAL A 25 2.12 14.39 -8.77
CA VAL A 25 2.40 14.75 -7.38
C VAL A 25 1.44 15.85 -6.94
N TYR A 26 0.84 15.66 -5.76
CA TYR A 26 -0.09 16.59 -5.14
C TYR A 26 0.26 16.79 -3.67
N THR A 27 0.02 18.00 -3.16
CA THR A 27 0.07 18.27 -1.72
C THR A 27 -1.25 17.84 -1.08
N ILE A 28 -1.16 17.07 0.01
CA ILE A 28 -2.28 16.59 0.81
C ILE A 28 -2.07 16.92 2.29
N ASP A 29 -3.16 16.90 3.05
CA ASP A 29 -3.17 17.11 4.48
C ASP A 29 -4.06 16.05 5.16
N PRO A 30 -3.49 14.87 5.51
CA PRO A 30 -4.29 13.70 5.86
C PRO A 30 -5.06 13.85 7.18
N ASP A 31 -4.59 14.66 8.13
CA ASP A 31 -5.30 14.93 9.39
C ASP A 31 -5.97 16.32 9.44
N GLY A 32 -5.77 17.15 8.41
CA GLY A 32 -6.40 18.46 8.27
C GLY A 32 -5.82 19.45 9.28
N SER A 33 -6.65 20.02 10.15
CA SER A 33 -6.16 20.91 11.22
C SER A 33 -5.47 20.15 12.37
N GLY A 34 -4.93 18.97 12.09
CA GLY A 34 -4.25 18.12 13.06
C GLY A 34 -2.79 18.52 13.27
N SER A 35 -1.96 17.54 13.60
CA SER A 35 -0.54 17.76 13.94
C SER A 35 0.41 17.47 12.78
N ILE A 36 -0.07 16.84 11.72
CA ILE A 36 0.72 16.50 10.54
C ILE A 36 0.61 17.66 9.56
N GLU A 37 1.70 18.39 9.36
CA GLU A 37 1.74 19.43 8.34
C GLU A 37 1.50 18.85 6.94
N PRO A 38 0.86 19.60 6.02
CA PRO A 38 0.66 19.19 4.64
C PRO A 38 1.97 18.75 3.96
N PHE A 39 1.89 17.72 3.12
CA PHE A 39 3.05 17.19 2.41
C PHE A 39 2.68 16.63 1.04
N ASP A 40 3.69 16.42 0.20
CA ASP A 40 3.52 15.91 -1.15
C ASP A 40 3.37 14.38 -1.17
N CYS A 41 2.49 13.89 -2.05
CA CYS A 41 2.29 12.48 -2.34
C CYS A 41 2.10 12.28 -3.85
N TYR A 42 2.35 11.06 -4.35
CA TYR A 42 1.99 10.73 -5.72
C TYR A 42 0.58 10.16 -5.77
N CYS A 43 -0.25 10.73 -6.65
CA CYS A 43 -1.60 10.29 -6.93
C CYS A 43 -1.70 9.60 -8.29
N ASP A 44 -2.27 8.39 -8.29
CA ASP A 44 -2.78 7.73 -9.49
C ASP A 44 -4.30 8.00 -9.56
N MET A 45 -4.67 8.87 -10.51
CA MET A 45 -6.01 9.39 -10.72
C MET A 45 -6.75 8.67 -11.85
N THR A 46 -6.09 7.71 -12.51
CA THR A 46 -6.62 7.06 -13.71
C THR A 46 -6.93 5.57 -13.50
N THR A 47 -6.10 4.84 -12.75
CA THR A 47 -6.27 3.39 -12.59
C THR A 47 -7.50 3.05 -11.76
N ASP A 48 -8.39 2.21 -12.27
CA ASP A 48 -9.61 1.76 -11.58
C ASP A 48 -10.42 2.91 -10.94
N GLY A 49 -10.65 3.98 -11.70
CA GLY A 49 -11.39 5.15 -11.24
C GLY A 49 -10.57 6.12 -10.37
N GLY A 50 -9.28 5.85 -10.17
CA GLY A 50 -8.32 6.78 -9.56
C GLY A 50 -8.45 6.93 -8.05
N GLY A 51 -7.84 8.02 -7.55
CA GLY A 51 -7.83 8.36 -6.13
C GLY A 51 -6.83 7.56 -5.29
N TRP A 52 -5.92 6.83 -5.94
CA TRP A 52 -4.90 6.05 -5.27
C TRP A 52 -3.73 6.93 -4.83
N THR A 53 -3.39 6.88 -3.55
CA THR A 53 -2.26 7.59 -2.95
C THR A 53 -1.08 6.63 -2.78
N MET A 54 0.07 6.92 -3.36
CA MET A 54 1.26 6.09 -3.17
C MET A 54 1.90 6.34 -1.81
N VAL A 55 2.01 5.28 -1.01
CA VAL A 55 2.55 5.30 0.35
C VAL A 55 3.91 4.64 0.46
N GLY A 56 4.40 3.99 -0.59
CA GLY A 56 5.71 3.36 -0.52
C GLY A 56 6.28 2.87 -1.84
N ASN A 57 7.59 2.99 -1.95
CA ASN A 57 8.44 2.40 -2.98
C ASN A 57 9.53 1.59 -2.28
N TYR A 58 9.44 0.27 -2.31
CA TYR A 58 10.51 -0.60 -1.86
C TYR A 58 11.41 -0.99 -3.03
N LYS A 59 12.68 -0.60 -2.97
CA LYS A 59 13.68 -0.96 -3.97
C LYS A 59 14.64 -2.00 -3.39
N TYR A 60 14.57 -3.23 -3.90
CA TYR A 60 15.54 -4.25 -3.51
C TYR A 60 16.93 -3.98 -4.12
N PRO A 61 18.03 -4.15 -3.35
CA PRO A 61 18.07 -4.38 -1.90
C PRO A 61 17.95 -3.08 -1.09
N ALA A 62 17.12 -3.08 -0.05
CA ALA A 62 17.04 -2.02 0.96
C ALA A 62 16.53 -2.57 2.30
N ASN A 63 16.69 -1.80 3.37
CA ASN A 63 16.11 -2.12 4.69
C ASN A 63 14.59 -2.10 4.59
N TYR A 64 13.96 -3.20 4.96
CA TYR A 64 12.53 -3.42 4.74
C TYR A 64 11.67 -3.07 5.95
N GLU A 65 12.27 -2.90 7.12
CA GLU A 65 11.59 -2.58 8.38
C GLU A 65 10.72 -1.33 8.26
N ASP A 66 11.25 -0.28 7.60
CA ASP A 66 10.54 0.97 7.34
C ASP A 66 9.31 0.79 6.43
N PHE A 67 9.33 -0.23 5.56
CA PHE A 67 8.20 -0.59 4.71
C PHE A 67 7.11 -1.35 5.48
N MET A 68 7.39 -1.79 6.70
CA MET A 68 6.49 -2.53 7.55
C MET A 68 6.04 -1.74 8.79
N TYR A 69 6.25 -0.43 8.93
CA TYR A 69 5.79 0.32 10.13
C TYR A 69 4.44 1.04 9.94
N ALA A 70 3.44 0.37 9.35
CA ALA A 70 2.15 0.99 9.01
C ALA A 70 1.36 1.58 10.21
N ARG A 71 1.71 1.23 11.46
CA ARG A 71 1.08 1.81 12.66
C ARG A 71 1.68 3.12 13.12
N THR A 72 2.80 3.57 12.56
CA THR A 72 3.40 4.87 12.88
C THR A 72 2.93 5.92 11.89
N ASP A 73 2.66 7.14 12.34
CA ASP A 73 2.44 8.29 11.45
C ASP A 73 3.78 8.93 11.12
N ALA A 74 4.62 8.19 10.37
CA ALA A 74 5.97 8.58 10.04
C ALA A 74 6.31 8.34 8.57
N SER A 75 7.26 9.13 8.07
CA SER A 75 7.86 8.96 6.74
C SER A 75 9.30 8.49 6.87
N TYR A 76 9.71 7.60 5.98
CA TYR A 76 11.06 7.04 5.92
C TYR A 76 11.60 7.17 4.49
N GLY A 77 12.90 7.45 4.36
CA GLY A 77 13.56 7.72 3.07
C GLY A 77 13.62 9.21 2.72
N THR A 78 14.39 9.54 1.68
CA THR A 78 14.69 10.94 1.30
C THR A 78 13.93 11.45 0.07
N ASP A 79 13.38 10.54 -0.74
CA ASP A 79 12.76 10.85 -2.04
C ASP A 79 11.26 10.46 -2.05
N VAL A 80 10.53 10.92 -1.02
CA VAL A 80 9.08 10.68 -0.86
C VAL A 80 8.29 11.25 -2.06
N ALA A 81 7.12 10.67 -2.33
CA ALA A 81 6.24 11.05 -3.45
C ALA A 81 6.81 10.84 -4.85
N ASN A 82 7.99 10.21 -4.98
CA ASN A 82 8.54 9.84 -6.28
C ASN A 82 8.35 8.33 -6.52
N PRO A 83 7.38 7.90 -7.36
CA PRO A 83 7.10 6.49 -7.61
C PRO A 83 8.22 5.77 -8.37
N ASN A 84 9.17 6.52 -8.93
CA ASN A 84 10.33 6.02 -9.65
C ASN A 84 11.64 6.25 -8.88
N SER A 85 11.57 6.52 -7.57
CA SER A 85 12.76 6.67 -6.75
C SER A 85 13.67 5.44 -6.86
N THR A 86 14.97 5.68 -6.95
CA THR A 86 16.00 4.65 -6.88
C THR A 86 16.25 4.16 -5.46
N SER A 87 15.77 4.89 -4.45
CA SER A 87 15.86 4.58 -3.03
C SER A 87 14.53 4.04 -2.50
N ALA A 88 14.59 3.28 -1.39
CA ALA A 88 13.39 2.85 -0.69
C ALA A 88 12.82 4.01 0.15
N TRP A 89 11.49 4.15 0.16
CA TRP A 89 10.78 5.10 1.00
C TRP A 89 9.37 4.63 1.33
N THR A 90 8.85 5.12 2.44
CA THR A 90 7.43 5.00 2.85
C THR A 90 6.94 6.29 3.47
N ASP A 91 5.63 6.52 3.38
CA ASP A 91 4.96 7.61 4.07
C ASP A 91 3.65 7.15 4.68
N TRP A 92 3.71 6.78 5.95
CA TRP A 92 2.58 6.26 6.71
C TRP A 92 1.73 7.36 7.35
N ARG A 93 2.20 8.62 7.31
CA ARG A 93 1.41 9.79 7.76
C ARG A 93 0.08 9.90 7.01
N ILE A 94 0.03 9.38 5.79
CA ILE A 94 -1.18 9.31 4.96
C ILE A 94 -2.33 8.59 5.69
N LEU A 95 -2.03 7.67 6.62
CA LEU A 95 -3.04 6.92 7.39
C LEU A 95 -3.68 7.71 8.54
N ALA A 96 -3.20 8.91 8.88
CA ALA A 96 -3.62 9.63 10.09
C ALA A 96 -5.10 10.02 10.11
N GLY A 97 -5.74 10.20 8.94
CA GLY A 97 -7.16 10.56 8.84
C GLY A 97 -7.95 9.70 7.84
N VAL A 98 -7.48 8.49 7.54
CA VAL A 98 -8.22 7.57 6.66
C VAL A 98 -9.44 6.98 7.35
N GLU A 99 -10.49 6.77 6.56
CA GLU A 99 -11.65 6.00 6.98
C GLU A 99 -11.44 4.51 6.64
N TRP A 100 -11.79 3.62 7.57
CA TRP A 100 -11.68 2.17 7.37
C TRP A 100 -13.04 1.58 6.95
N PRO A 101 -13.07 0.54 6.09
CA PRO A 101 -11.92 -0.17 5.54
C PRO A 101 -11.21 0.61 4.42
N ILE A 102 -9.88 0.48 4.35
CA ILE A 102 -9.09 0.99 3.22
C ILE A 102 -8.73 -0.13 2.26
N GLU A 103 -8.47 0.25 1.02
CA GLU A 103 -7.89 -0.64 0.01
C GLU A 103 -6.41 -0.29 -0.16
N PHE A 104 -5.55 -1.30 -0.25
CA PHE A 104 -4.17 -1.07 -0.68
C PHE A 104 -3.73 -2.11 -1.69
N VAL A 105 -2.97 -1.68 -2.69
CA VAL A 105 -2.39 -2.55 -3.70
C VAL A 105 -0.89 -2.68 -3.47
N LEU A 106 -0.37 -3.89 -3.64
CA LEU A 106 1.05 -4.17 -3.77
C LEU A 106 1.36 -4.59 -5.19
N ILE A 107 2.33 -3.94 -5.82
CA ILE A 107 2.76 -4.20 -7.20
C ILE A 107 4.24 -4.56 -7.17
N LEU A 108 4.61 -5.74 -7.65
CA LEU A 108 6.00 -6.22 -7.61
C LEU A 108 6.77 -6.02 -8.92
N ASP A 109 8.09 -5.93 -8.79
CA ASP A 109 9.08 -6.10 -9.85
C ASP A 109 8.93 -5.22 -11.09
N ARG A 110 8.45 -4.01 -10.87
CA ARG A 110 8.37 -3.01 -11.95
C ARG A 110 9.63 -2.15 -11.98
N PRO A 111 10.34 -2.04 -13.12
CA PRO A 111 11.49 -1.14 -13.23
C PRO A 111 11.07 0.31 -13.04
N THR A 112 9.93 0.69 -13.64
CA THR A 112 9.29 1.99 -13.50
C THR A 112 7.81 1.84 -13.16
N PHE A 113 7.28 2.77 -12.38
CA PHE A 113 5.86 2.91 -12.15
C PHE A 113 5.18 3.45 -13.40
N SER A 114 3.98 2.92 -13.64
CA SER A 114 3.03 3.48 -14.58
C SER A 114 1.65 3.36 -13.95
N SER A 115 0.79 4.34 -14.19
CA SER A 115 -0.64 4.14 -14.02
C SER A 115 -1.14 3.02 -14.96
N ASN A 116 -2.36 2.58 -14.75
CA ASN A 116 -3.00 1.40 -15.36
C ASN A 116 -2.32 0.08 -14.96
N TRP A 117 -1.90 -0.04 -13.70
CA TRP A 117 -1.30 -1.27 -13.16
C TRP A 117 -2.28 -2.43 -13.01
N GLU A 118 -3.57 -2.23 -13.30
CA GLU A 118 -4.61 -3.27 -13.35
C GLU A 118 -4.25 -4.46 -14.26
N GLY A 119 -3.48 -4.23 -15.33
CA GLY A 119 -2.98 -5.27 -16.23
C GLY A 119 -1.78 -6.07 -15.72
N VAL A 120 -1.24 -5.73 -14.54
CA VAL A 120 -0.04 -6.38 -13.99
C VAL A 120 -0.42 -7.67 -13.26
N SER A 121 0.23 -8.79 -13.59
CA SER A 121 -0.01 -10.08 -12.91
C SER A 121 0.60 -10.14 -11.51
N ALA A 122 1.79 -9.57 -11.34
CA ALA A 122 2.52 -9.55 -10.07
C ALA A 122 1.98 -8.45 -9.13
N LYS A 123 0.71 -8.60 -8.71
CA LYS A 123 0.07 -7.69 -7.77
C LYS A 123 -0.98 -8.37 -6.90
N VAL A 124 -1.27 -7.76 -5.75
CA VAL A 124 -2.42 -8.11 -4.90
C VAL A 124 -3.05 -6.83 -4.39
N ILE A 125 -4.38 -6.75 -4.42
CA ILE A 125 -5.15 -5.68 -3.79
C ILE A 125 -5.76 -6.26 -2.53
N TYR A 126 -5.47 -5.63 -1.39
CA TYR A 126 -6.02 -5.98 -0.10
C TYR A 126 -7.10 -4.97 0.31
N ARG A 127 -8.07 -5.44 1.08
CA ARG A 127 -8.97 -4.60 1.87
C ARG A 127 -8.76 -4.96 3.34
N VAL A 128 -8.51 -3.94 4.14
CA VAL A 128 -8.20 -4.06 5.55
C VAL A 128 -9.21 -3.28 6.35
N ASN A 129 -9.74 -3.89 7.41
CA ASN A 129 -10.82 -3.28 8.19
C ASN A 129 -10.34 -2.32 9.28
N ASN A 130 -9.07 -2.35 9.65
CA ASN A 130 -8.50 -1.44 10.63
C ASN A 130 -6.96 -1.44 10.55
N ARG A 131 -6.36 -0.37 11.10
CA ARG A 131 -4.90 -0.16 11.12
C ARG A 131 -4.12 -1.32 11.75
N ASN A 132 -4.71 -2.06 12.69
CA ASN A 132 -4.01 -3.15 13.36
C ASN A 132 -3.81 -4.37 12.47
N VAL A 133 -4.50 -4.48 11.33
CA VAL A 133 -4.35 -5.58 10.37
C VAL A 133 -3.26 -5.29 9.32
N MET A 134 -2.83 -4.03 9.18
CA MET A 134 -1.76 -3.64 8.27
C MET A 134 -0.43 -4.33 8.63
N PRO A 135 0.48 -4.54 7.66
CA PRO A 135 1.83 -5.02 7.94
C PRO A 135 2.50 -4.11 8.97
N ASN A 136 2.80 -4.66 10.16
CA ASN A 136 3.42 -3.91 11.25
C ASN A 136 4.54 -4.68 11.96
N SER A 137 5.80 -4.32 11.71
CA SER A 137 6.95 -4.89 12.42
C SER A 137 6.86 -4.64 13.94
N GLY A 138 7.39 -5.59 14.71
CA GLY A 138 7.37 -5.65 16.17
C GLY A 138 6.02 -6.01 16.77
N THR A 139 5.04 -6.43 15.97
CA THR A 139 3.69 -6.73 16.47
C THR A 139 3.06 -7.93 15.77
N VAL A 140 2.16 -8.61 16.47
CA VAL A 140 1.29 -9.65 15.89
C VAL A 140 -0.02 -9.02 15.40
N GLN A 141 -0.47 -9.43 14.21
CA GLN A 141 -1.76 -9.05 13.62
C GLN A 141 -2.74 -10.24 13.58
N ASP A 142 -4.03 -9.97 13.81
CA ASP A 142 -5.10 -10.93 13.59
C ASP A 142 -5.59 -10.85 12.14
N LEU A 143 -5.04 -11.70 11.27
CA LEU A 143 -5.38 -11.71 9.85
C LEU A 143 -6.66 -12.50 9.54
N VAL A 144 -7.05 -13.44 10.40
CA VAL A 144 -8.02 -14.51 10.08
C VAL A 144 -9.39 -14.32 10.73
N SER A 145 -9.54 -13.37 11.65
CA SER A 145 -10.88 -12.99 12.10
C SER A 145 -11.68 -12.50 10.90
N GLY A 146 -12.85 -13.12 10.67
CA GLY A 146 -13.57 -13.22 9.39
C GLY A 146 -14.08 -11.93 8.73
N SER A 147 -13.51 -10.78 9.07
CA SER A 147 -13.58 -9.59 8.24
C SER A 147 -12.31 -8.73 8.20
N ASN A 148 -11.21 -9.13 8.82
CA ASN A 148 -10.05 -8.25 9.00
C ASN A 148 -9.28 -7.98 7.70
N LEU A 149 -9.12 -8.99 6.84
CA LEU A 149 -8.31 -8.92 5.64
C LEU A 149 -8.96 -9.69 4.49
N TYR A 150 -9.14 -9.01 3.37
CA TYR A 150 -9.59 -9.60 2.11
C TYR A 150 -8.62 -9.28 1.00
N TYR A 151 -8.63 -10.07 -0.07
CA TYR A 151 -7.82 -9.83 -1.25
C TYR A 151 -8.58 -10.00 -2.56
N LYS A 152 -8.04 -9.40 -3.62
CA LYS A 152 -8.40 -9.63 -5.02
C LYS A 152 -7.20 -9.33 -5.93
N PHE A 153 -7.19 -9.89 -7.15
CA PHE A 153 -6.11 -9.69 -8.12
C PHE A 153 -6.45 -8.69 -9.24
N ASN A 154 -7.74 -8.37 -9.37
CA ASN A 154 -8.26 -7.39 -10.31
C ASN A 154 -9.31 -6.55 -9.59
N CYS A 155 -9.36 -5.26 -9.89
CA CYS A 155 -10.28 -4.34 -9.26
C CYS A 155 -11.75 -4.67 -9.50
N SER A 156 -12.09 -5.26 -10.66
CA SER A 156 -13.46 -5.68 -11.00
C SER A 156 -13.91 -6.97 -10.31
N SER A 157 -12.99 -7.69 -9.65
CA SER A 157 -13.32 -8.94 -8.95
C SER A 157 -13.97 -8.68 -7.59
N GLY A 158 -14.78 -9.65 -7.14
CA GLY A 158 -15.25 -9.71 -5.76
C GLY A 158 -14.11 -9.94 -4.77
N TRP A 159 -14.36 -9.59 -3.51
CA TRP A 159 -13.42 -9.82 -2.41
C TRP A 159 -13.39 -11.29 -2.01
N THR A 160 -12.17 -11.82 -1.80
CA THR A 160 -11.94 -13.14 -1.24
C THR A 160 -11.35 -12.98 0.15
N ASP A 161 -11.92 -13.69 1.13
CA ASP A 161 -11.36 -13.75 2.50
C ASP A 161 -9.98 -14.40 2.46
N VAL A 162 -9.06 -13.91 3.29
CA VAL A 162 -7.78 -14.60 3.46
C VAL A 162 -8.01 -15.91 4.22
N GLY A 163 -7.41 -16.99 3.75
CA GLY A 163 -7.66 -18.31 4.35
C GLY A 163 -7.21 -18.37 5.81
N SER A 164 -7.76 -19.34 6.57
CA SER A 164 -7.41 -19.57 7.99
C SER A 164 -5.95 -19.93 8.23
N SER A 165 -5.20 -20.23 7.17
CA SER A 165 -3.74 -20.39 7.21
C SER A 165 -2.97 -19.08 7.18
N SER A 166 -3.64 -17.94 7.10
CA SER A 166 -2.99 -16.63 7.23
C SER A 166 -2.55 -16.39 8.67
N TYR A 167 -1.38 -15.79 8.83
CA TYR A 167 -0.86 -15.47 10.15
C TYR A 167 0.12 -14.31 10.09
N SER A 168 0.38 -13.76 11.27
CA SER A 168 1.40 -12.75 11.47
C SER A 168 2.19 -13.09 12.73
N GLY A 169 3.42 -12.62 12.78
CA GLY A 169 4.27 -12.59 13.96
C GLY A 169 5.00 -11.26 14.01
N ASP A 170 5.84 -11.07 15.03
CA ASP A 170 6.51 -9.78 15.24
C ASP A 170 7.31 -9.30 14.02
N PHE A 171 7.78 -10.22 13.17
CA PHE A 171 8.64 -9.91 12.03
C PHE A 171 8.05 -10.33 10.68
N TYR A 172 6.78 -10.74 10.63
CA TYR A 172 6.21 -11.26 9.38
C TYR A 172 4.70 -11.08 9.28
N TRP A 173 4.23 -10.77 8.08
CA TRP A 173 2.82 -10.63 7.72
C TRP A 173 2.52 -11.52 6.51
N TYR A 174 1.92 -12.68 6.75
CA TYR A 174 1.80 -13.77 5.79
C TYR A 174 0.32 -14.05 5.45
N PRO A 175 -0.23 -13.39 4.43
CA PRO A 175 -1.55 -13.68 3.91
C PRO A 175 -1.54 -14.89 2.97
N TYR A 176 -2.58 -15.71 3.05
CA TYR A 176 -2.78 -16.88 2.21
C TYR A 176 -4.13 -16.83 1.50
N THR A 177 -4.17 -17.48 0.34
CA THR A 177 -5.43 -17.91 -0.26
C THR A 177 -6.10 -18.98 0.61
N SER A 178 -7.40 -19.23 0.39
CA SER A 178 -8.12 -20.34 1.03
C SER A 178 -7.57 -21.73 0.64
N GLY A 179 -6.80 -21.83 -0.44
CA GLY A 179 -6.11 -23.03 -0.89
C GLY A 179 -4.70 -23.22 -0.29
N ASN A 180 -4.35 -22.47 0.76
CA ASN A 180 -3.05 -22.52 1.43
C ASN A 180 -1.86 -22.16 0.53
N GLN A 181 -2.09 -21.29 -0.45
CA GLN A 181 -1.03 -20.72 -1.29
C GLN A 181 -0.69 -19.31 -0.81
N TYR A 182 0.61 -19.01 -0.72
CA TYR A 182 1.11 -17.70 -0.34
C TYR A 182 0.67 -16.62 -1.32
N LEU A 183 0.19 -15.48 -0.79
CA LEU A 183 0.05 -14.24 -1.54
C LEU A 183 1.38 -13.44 -1.48
N ILE A 184 1.33 -12.13 -1.71
CA ILE A 184 2.48 -11.24 -1.44
C ILE A 184 2.56 -11.03 0.08
N LEU A 185 3.72 -11.32 0.65
CA LEU A 185 4.00 -11.23 2.08
C LEU A 185 5.12 -10.23 2.40
N PHE A 186 5.16 -9.80 3.66
CA PHE A 186 6.21 -8.98 4.24
C PHE A 186 7.00 -9.80 5.28
N HIS A 187 8.33 -9.73 5.27
CA HIS A 187 9.17 -10.41 6.26
C HIS A 187 10.43 -9.61 6.60
N GLU A 188 10.72 -9.51 7.89
CA GLU A 188 11.93 -8.95 8.49
C GLU A 188 12.85 -10.09 8.95
N GLY A 189 14.07 -10.16 8.41
CA GLY A 189 15.03 -11.24 8.67
C GLY A 189 16.01 -11.42 7.50
N ASN A 190 16.67 -12.57 7.36
CA ASN A 190 17.75 -12.78 6.36
C ASN A 190 17.42 -12.42 4.90
N ASN A 191 16.13 -12.33 4.54
CA ASN A 191 15.65 -12.03 3.19
C ASN A 191 14.80 -10.75 3.14
N TYR A 192 15.06 -9.71 3.96
CA TYR A 192 14.40 -8.38 4.07
C TYR A 192 13.63 -7.84 2.83
N THR A 193 12.56 -8.49 2.35
CA THR A 193 12.07 -8.29 0.99
C THR A 193 10.62 -8.71 0.84
N ALA A 194 9.98 -8.19 -0.22
CA ALA A 194 8.71 -8.72 -0.67
C ALA A 194 8.93 -10.09 -1.34
N TYR A 195 8.02 -11.02 -1.05
CA TYR A 195 8.00 -12.36 -1.65
C TYR A 195 6.84 -12.48 -2.64
N PHE A 196 7.11 -13.11 -3.77
CA PHE A 196 6.11 -13.35 -4.80
C PHE A 196 5.58 -14.79 -4.71
N GLY A 197 4.50 -14.95 -3.93
CA GLY A 197 3.90 -16.26 -3.67
C GLY A 197 3.08 -16.82 -4.83
N SER A 198 3.06 -18.15 -4.93
CA SER A 198 2.34 -18.93 -5.96
C SER A 198 0.82 -18.81 -5.92
N GLY A 199 0.23 -18.24 -4.86
CA GLY A 199 -1.19 -17.90 -4.80
C GLY A 199 -1.54 -16.68 -5.65
N VAL A 200 -0.53 -15.89 -6.08
CA VAL A 200 -0.70 -14.76 -6.99
C VAL A 200 -0.55 -15.23 -8.43
N PRO A 201 -1.33 -14.72 -9.40
CA PRO A 201 -1.14 -15.05 -10.82
C PRO A 201 0.30 -14.83 -11.30
N GLY A 202 0.93 -15.90 -11.79
CA GLY A 202 2.34 -15.88 -12.23
C GLY A 202 3.37 -15.99 -11.10
N GLY A 203 2.94 -16.20 -9.86
CA GLY A 203 3.78 -16.32 -8.68
C GLY A 203 4.77 -17.49 -8.74
N SER A 204 6.00 -17.23 -8.30
CA SER A 204 7.13 -18.16 -8.42
C SER A 204 7.69 -18.66 -7.08
N ASN A 205 7.11 -18.26 -5.95
CA ASN A 205 7.60 -18.58 -4.61
C ASN A 205 9.04 -18.08 -4.36
N THR A 206 9.35 -16.86 -4.83
CA THR A 206 10.69 -16.26 -4.75
C THR A 206 10.71 -15.03 -3.85
N TRP A 207 11.89 -14.76 -3.29
CA TRP A 207 12.20 -13.56 -2.49
C TRP A 207 12.87 -12.50 -3.36
N ASN A 208 13.20 -11.35 -2.77
CA ASN A 208 14.02 -10.29 -3.37
C ASN A 208 13.31 -9.44 -4.42
N HIS A 209 12.00 -9.25 -4.24
CA HIS A 209 11.20 -8.44 -5.15
C HIS A 209 11.16 -6.97 -4.70
N SER A 210 11.21 -6.06 -5.68
CA SER A 210 10.88 -4.66 -5.43
C SER A 210 9.37 -4.51 -5.38
N ALA A 211 8.85 -3.56 -4.60
CA ALA A 211 7.42 -3.41 -4.40
C ALA A 211 7.01 -1.94 -4.42
N ARG A 212 5.79 -1.68 -4.89
CA ARG A 212 5.13 -0.38 -4.76
C ARG A 212 3.80 -0.59 -4.06
N MET A 213 3.44 0.38 -3.22
CA MET A 213 2.23 0.34 -2.43
C MET A 213 1.43 1.62 -2.59
N LEU A 214 0.17 1.46 -2.96
CA LEU A 214 -0.80 2.56 -3.05
C LEU A 214 -2.03 2.23 -2.23
N ILE A 215 -2.68 3.24 -1.65
CA ILE A 215 -3.90 3.10 -0.85
C ILE A 215 -5.03 4.02 -1.34
N ARG A 216 -6.29 3.66 -1.07
CA ARG A 216 -7.47 4.52 -1.30
C ARG A 216 -8.67 4.16 -0.41
#